data_AF-A0A945MDS9-F1
#
_entry.id   AF-A0A945MDS9-F1
#
_cell.length_a   1.000
_cell.length_b   1.000
_cell.length_c   1.000
_cell.angle_alpha   90.00
_cell.angle_beta   90.00
_cell.angle_gamma   90.00
#
_symmetry.space_group_name_H-M   'P 1'
#
loop_
_entity.id
_entity.type
_entity.pdbx_description
1 polymer ?
#
loop_
_entity_poly.entity_id
_entity_poly.type
_entity_poly.pdbx_seq_one_letter_code
_entity_poly.pdbx_strand_id
1 'polypeptide(L)'
;MPHTLSYAGQETRKFDRDRFLCSLFASASSLEDIHTILAFNIEISKSREMVSEGLLGEMRLQWWRDIILSIYSKDTYFDTEHYLVSGLQSIIQRHKLESSLFLDLINARSWDMADDAPKNEA
;
A
#
# COMPACT_ATOMS: atom_id res chain seq x y z
N MET A 1 -21.17 13.41 -14.87
CA MET A 1 -21.23 13.18 -13.41
C MET A 1 -19.84 13.50 -12.88
N PRO A 2 -19.64 14.33 -11.85
CA PRO A 2 -18.35 14.32 -11.18
C PRO A 2 -18.23 12.94 -10.52
N HIS A 3 -17.33 12.09 -11.03
CA HIS A 3 -17.00 10.86 -10.34
C HIS A 3 -16.32 11.26 -9.04
N THR A 4 -17.05 11.16 -7.92
CA THR A 4 -16.44 11.30 -6.59
C THR A 4 -15.32 10.28 -6.50
N LEU A 5 -14.10 10.76 -6.25
CA LEU A 5 -12.95 9.88 -6.08
C LEU A 5 -13.22 8.93 -4.91
N SER A 6 -12.81 7.68 -5.08
CA SER A 6 -12.78 6.71 -4.00
C SER A 6 -11.84 7.17 -2.87
N TYR A 7 -11.85 6.48 -1.71
CA TYR A 7 -10.90 6.79 -0.65
C TYR A 7 -9.44 6.67 -1.15
N ALA A 8 -9.13 5.61 -1.91
CA ALA A 8 -7.80 5.44 -2.49
C ALA A 8 -7.44 6.57 -3.48
N GLY A 9 -8.39 7.01 -4.30
CA GLY A 9 -8.19 8.15 -5.19
C GLY A 9 -8.00 9.48 -4.45
N GLN A 10 -8.69 9.68 -3.33
CA GLN A 10 -8.53 10.86 -2.47
C GLN A 10 -7.15 10.87 -1.78
N GLU A 11 -6.73 9.75 -1.21
CA GLU A 11 -5.40 9.61 -0.58
C GLU A 11 -4.29 9.82 -1.60
N THR A 12 -4.39 9.19 -2.77
CA THR A 12 -3.41 9.38 -3.85
C THR A 12 -3.37 10.85 -4.27
N ARG A 13 -4.52 11.49 -4.47
CA ARG A 13 -4.58 12.92 -4.83
C ARG A 13 -3.91 13.83 -3.81
N LYS A 14 -4.01 13.48 -2.52
CA LYS A 14 -3.54 14.29 -1.39
C LYS A 14 -2.05 14.08 -1.11
N PHE A 15 -1.56 12.85 -1.20
CA PHE A 15 -0.22 12.47 -0.74
C PHE A 15 0.74 12.06 -1.87
N ASP A 16 0.26 11.80 -3.08
CA ASP A 16 1.07 11.48 -4.26
C ASP A 16 0.47 12.14 -5.52
N ARG A 17 0.53 13.48 -5.55
CA ARG A 17 -0.13 14.29 -6.57
C ARG A 17 0.36 13.97 -7.98
N ASP A 18 1.64 13.70 -8.13
CA ASP A 18 2.25 13.44 -9.43
C ASP A 18 1.75 12.11 -10.00
N ARG A 19 1.79 11.02 -9.21
CA ARG A 19 1.27 9.73 -9.67
C ARG A 19 -0.25 9.75 -9.80
N PHE A 20 -0.96 10.54 -8.99
CA PHE A 20 -2.39 10.80 -9.23
C PHE A 20 -2.63 11.40 -10.61
N LEU A 21 -1.90 12.44 -11.02
CA LEU A 21 -2.07 13.05 -12.35
C LEU A 21 -1.69 12.09 -13.47
N CYS A 22 -0.60 11.32 -13.31
CA CYS A 22 -0.19 10.29 -14.27
C CYS A 22 -1.27 9.21 -14.43
N SER A 23 -1.94 8.81 -13.35
CA SER A 23 -3.01 7.80 -13.41
C SER A 23 -4.20 8.23 -14.26
N LEU A 24 -4.46 9.54 -14.44
CA LEU A 24 -5.59 10.04 -15.23
C LEU A 24 -5.49 9.72 -16.73
N PHE A 25 -4.31 9.26 -17.19
CA PHE A 25 -4.11 8.76 -18.56
C PHE A 25 -4.42 7.26 -18.71
N ALA A 26 -4.66 6.54 -17.61
CA ALA A 26 -5.07 5.15 -17.64
C ALA A 26 -6.54 5.01 -18.07
N SER A 27 -6.94 3.79 -18.48
CA SER A 27 -8.34 3.51 -18.76
C SER A 27 -9.20 3.62 -17.50
N ALA A 28 -10.47 4.00 -17.66
CA ALA A 28 -11.42 4.07 -16.56
C ALA A 28 -11.56 2.74 -15.80
N SER A 29 -11.38 1.61 -16.49
CA SER A 29 -11.45 0.27 -15.90
C SER A 29 -10.28 -0.07 -14.97
N SER A 30 -9.15 0.63 -15.09
CA SER A 30 -7.93 0.36 -14.33
C SER A 30 -7.58 1.47 -13.33
N LEU A 31 -8.24 2.62 -13.43
CA LEU A 31 -7.93 3.80 -12.62
C LEU A 31 -8.05 3.53 -11.12
N GLU A 32 -9.13 2.87 -10.69
CA GLU A 32 -9.34 2.53 -9.28
C GLU A 32 -8.29 1.53 -8.75
N ASP A 33 -7.89 0.58 -9.60
CA ASP A 33 -6.88 -0.42 -9.24
C ASP A 33 -5.52 0.26 -9.04
N ILE A 34 -5.17 1.20 -9.92
CA ILE A 34 -3.96 2.03 -9.79
C ILE A 34 -4.01 2.86 -8.50
N HIS A 35 -5.13 3.54 -8.23
CA HIS A 35 -5.28 4.31 -6.99
C HIS A 35 -5.17 3.45 -5.75
N THR A 36 -5.70 2.23 -5.77
CA THR A 36 -5.59 1.27 -4.65
C THR A 36 -4.13 0.90 -4.37
N ILE A 37 -3.35 0.60 -5.41
CA ILE A 37 -1.91 0.28 -5.28
C ILE A 37 -1.13 1.49 -4.75
N LEU A 38 -1.42 2.68 -5.27
CA LEU A 38 -0.75 3.91 -4.84
C LEU A 38 -1.10 4.26 -3.38
N ALA A 39 -2.37 4.13 -3.00
CA ALA A 39 -2.81 4.34 -1.62
C ALA A 39 -2.19 3.33 -0.65
N PHE A 40 -2.05 2.05 -1.05
CA PHE A 40 -1.30 1.06 -0.27
C PHE A 40 0.17 1.49 -0.08
N ASN A 41 0.85 1.90 -1.15
CA ASN A 41 2.21 2.42 -1.04
C ASN A 41 2.30 3.63 -0.10
N ILE A 42 1.33 4.53 -0.14
CA ILE A 42 1.24 5.69 0.77
C ILE A 42 1.11 5.22 2.24
N GLU A 43 0.22 4.26 2.52
CA GLU A 43 0.01 3.73 3.88
C GLU A 43 1.29 3.12 4.48
N ILE A 44 1.99 2.28 3.71
CA ILE A 44 3.22 1.65 4.23
C ILE A 44 4.35 2.68 4.39
N SER A 45 4.42 3.69 3.51
CA SER A 45 5.45 4.75 3.56
C SER A 45 5.29 5.66 4.78
N LYS A 46 4.05 5.99 5.16
CA LYS A 46 3.76 6.84 6.33
C LYS A 46 4.12 6.17 7.66
N SER A 47 4.34 4.86 7.69
CA SER A 47 4.54 4.11 8.94
C SER A 47 5.65 4.69 9.82
N ARG A 48 6.75 5.19 9.22
CA ARG A 48 7.87 5.78 9.97
C ARG A 48 7.51 7.15 10.55
N GLU A 49 6.78 7.96 9.81
CA GLU A 49 6.41 9.32 10.23
C GLU A 49 5.32 9.32 11.31
N MET A 50 4.54 8.26 11.41
CA MET A 50 3.43 8.14 12.36
C MET A 50 3.84 7.70 13.76
N VAL A 51 5.10 7.27 13.95
CA VAL A 51 5.58 6.67 15.21
C VAL A 51 6.92 7.25 15.60
N SER A 52 7.15 7.39 16.91
CA SER A 52 8.43 7.90 17.43
C SER A 52 9.49 6.80 17.57
N GLU A 53 9.07 5.54 17.73
CA GLU A 53 9.96 4.39 17.95
C GLU A 53 9.93 3.48 16.71
N GLY A 54 11.10 3.12 16.19
CA GLY A 54 11.21 2.26 15.00
C GLY A 54 10.51 0.91 15.16
N LEU A 55 10.49 0.36 16.38
CA LEU A 55 9.78 -0.89 16.68
C LEU A 55 8.27 -0.79 16.41
N LEU A 56 7.64 0.33 16.76
CA LEU A 56 6.20 0.53 16.52
C LEU A 56 5.90 0.60 15.01
N GLY A 57 6.80 1.20 14.24
CA GLY A 57 6.70 1.25 12.78
C GLY A 57 6.85 -0.14 12.17
N GLU A 58 7.80 -0.93 12.65
CA GLU A 58 7.98 -2.31 12.22
C GLU A 58 6.78 -3.19 12.56
N MET A 59 6.13 -3.00 13.72
CA MET A 59 4.88 -3.71 14.05
C MET A 59 3.75 -3.38 13.07
N ARG A 60 3.64 -2.13 12.60
CA ARG A 60 2.67 -1.74 11.58
C ARG A 60 2.98 -2.37 10.22
N LEU A 61 4.26 -2.42 9.83
CA LEU A 61 4.68 -3.13 8.61
C LEU A 61 4.42 -4.63 8.72
N GLN A 62 4.65 -5.23 9.89
CA GLN A 62 4.37 -6.64 10.14
C GLN A 62 2.88 -6.94 9.99
N TRP A 63 2.01 -6.08 10.53
CA TRP A 63 0.56 -6.19 10.33
C TRP A 63 0.21 -6.20 8.83
N TRP A 64 0.81 -5.33 8.02
CA TRP A 64 0.61 -5.35 6.57
C TRP A 64 1.12 -6.63 5.90
N ARG A 65 2.24 -7.21 6.35
CA ARG A 65 2.70 -8.52 5.84
C ARG A 65 1.69 -9.60 6.12
N ASP A 66 1.15 -9.65 7.34
CA ASP A 66 0.17 -10.65 7.75
C ASP A 66 -1.13 -10.52 6.92
N ILE A 67 -1.58 -9.29 6.66
CA ILE A 67 -2.71 -8.99 5.77
C ILE A 67 -2.47 -9.46 4.34
N ILE A 68 -1.29 -9.17 3.77
CA ILE A 68 -0.97 -9.65 2.42
C ILE A 68 -0.98 -11.17 2.41
N LEU A 69 -0.27 -11.83 3.32
CA LEU A 69 -0.19 -13.29 3.37
C LEU A 69 -1.56 -13.95 3.53
N SER A 70 -2.48 -13.37 4.32
CA SER A 70 -3.83 -13.92 4.49
C SER A 70 -4.67 -13.84 3.22
N ILE A 71 -4.53 -12.76 2.43
CA ILE A 71 -5.19 -12.65 1.11
C ILE A 71 -4.81 -13.83 0.21
N TYR A 72 -3.55 -14.28 0.27
CA TYR A 72 -3.04 -15.40 -0.54
C TYR A 72 -3.31 -16.78 0.09
N SER A 73 -3.33 -16.91 1.42
CA SER A 73 -3.65 -18.19 2.09
C SER A 73 -5.14 -18.54 2.00
N LYS A 74 -6.00 -17.58 1.61
CA LYS A 74 -7.46 -17.68 1.64
C LYS A 74 -8.02 -17.94 3.04
N ASP A 75 -7.24 -17.65 4.08
CA ASP A 75 -7.76 -17.65 5.45
C ASP A 75 -8.74 -16.48 5.62
N THR A 76 -9.93 -16.78 6.13
CA THR A 76 -11.03 -15.82 6.32
C THR A 76 -10.79 -14.84 7.49
N TYR A 77 -9.69 -15.01 8.21
CA TYR A 77 -9.33 -14.11 9.29
C TYR A 77 -8.56 -12.96 8.67
N PHE A 78 -9.15 -11.77 8.61
CA PHE A 78 -8.57 -10.51 9.07
C PHE A 78 -9.49 -9.35 8.66
N ASP A 79 -9.34 -8.25 9.39
CA ASP A 79 -10.15 -7.04 9.41
C ASP A 79 -10.54 -6.52 8.00
N THR A 80 -11.70 -6.98 7.52
CA THR A 80 -12.29 -6.55 6.24
C THR A 80 -12.83 -5.11 6.30
N GLU A 81 -12.81 -4.47 7.47
CA GLU A 81 -13.26 -3.08 7.61
C GLU A 81 -12.24 -2.08 7.06
N HIS A 82 -10.96 -2.46 6.99
CA HIS A 82 -9.95 -1.58 6.40
C HIS A 82 -10.14 -1.48 4.88
N TYR A 83 -10.55 -0.30 4.42
CA TYR A 83 -10.95 -0.03 3.04
C TYR A 83 -9.99 -0.61 1.97
N LEU A 84 -8.68 -0.44 2.17
CA LEU A 84 -7.68 -0.92 1.21
C LEU A 84 -7.55 -2.45 1.12
N VAL A 85 -7.92 -3.20 2.17
CA VAL A 85 -7.75 -4.67 2.20
C VAL A 85 -8.66 -5.33 1.16
N SER A 86 -9.93 -4.92 1.11
CA SER A 86 -10.90 -5.41 0.11
C SER A 86 -10.50 -5.03 -1.32
N GLY A 87 -9.96 -3.82 -1.51
CA GLY A 87 -9.41 -3.36 -2.77
C GLY A 87 -8.22 -4.21 -3.23
N LEU A 88 -7.24 -4.40 -2.33
CA LEU A 88 -6.05 -5.23 -2.57
C LEU A 88 -6.43 -6.66 -2.94
N GLN A 89 -7.33 -7.28 -2.18
CA GLN A 89 -7.83 -8.63 -2.47
C GLN A 89 -8.45 -8.70 -3.88
N SER A 90 -9.29 -7.73 -4.23
CA SER A 90 -9.95 -7.66 -5.53
C SER A 90 -8.95 -7.52 -6.68
N ILE A 91 -7.93 -6.65 -6.55
CA ILE A 91 -6.93 -6.44 -7.61
C ILE A 91 -5.96 -7.61 -7.73
N ILE A 92 -5.56 -8.23 -6.62
CA ILE A 92 -4.69 -9.42 -6.60
C ILE A 92 -5.36 -10.54 -7.37
N GLN A 93 -6.64 -10.80 -7.11
CA GLN A 93 -7.41 -11.84 -7.80
C GLN A 93 -7.63 -11.51 -9.28
N ARG A 94 -7.99 -10.26 -9.59
CA ARG A 94 -8.29 -9.82 -10.96
C ARG A 94 -7.07 -9.87 -11.88
N HIS A 95 -5.93 -9.39 -11.38
CA HIS A 95 -4.69 -9.24 -12.17
C HIS A 95 -3.68 -10.35 -11.94
N LYS A 96 -3.98 -11.31 -11.04
CA LYS A 96 -3.10 -12.43 -10.67
C LYS A 96 -1.71 -11.95 -10.23
N LEU A 97 -1.69 -10.93 -9.37
CA LEU A 97 -0.44 -10.35 -8.89
C LEU A 97 0.21 -11.30 -7.88
N GLU A 98 1.53 -11.43 -7.95
CA GLU A 98 2.32 -12.24 -7.03
C GLU A 98 2.47 -11.54 -5.67
N SER A 99 2.45 -12.31 -4.58
CA SER A 99 2.56 -11.78 -3.21
C SER A 99 3.90 -11.07 -2.97
N SER A 100 4.96 -11.56 -3.62
CA SER A 100 6.30 -10.97 -3.53
C SER A 100 6.32 -9.49 -3.89
N LEU A 101 5.53 -9.04 -4.86
CA LEU A 101 5.46 -7.63 -5.26
C LEU A 101 5.07 -6.71 -4.09
N PHE A 102 4.16 -7.16 -3.24
CA PHE A 102 3.71 -6.39 -2.08
C PHE A 102 4.66 -6.56 -0.89
N LEU A 103 5.14 -7.78 -0.66
CA LEU A 103 6.06 -8.08 0.43
C LEU A 103 7.40 -7.35 0.24
N ASP A 104 7.91 -7.27 -0.98
CA ASP A 104 9.15 -6.55 -1.30
C ASP A 104 8.99 -5.05 -1.04
N LEU A 105 7.83 -4.45 -1.39
CA LEU A 105 7.53 -3.06 -1.05
C LEU A 105 7.48 -2.82 0.45
N ILE A 106 6.84 -3.72 1.22
CA ILE A 106 6.79 -3.61 2.69
C ILE A 106 8.19 -3.75 3.29
N ASN A 107 8.97 -4.74 2.83
CA ASN A 107 10.31 -5.01 3.33
C ASN A 107 11.27 -3.85 3.04
N ALA A 108 11.14 -3.19 1.89
CA ALA A 108 11.90 -1.98 1.61
C ALA A 108 11.65 -0.87 2.65
N ARG A 109 10.43 -0.77 3.20
CA ARG A 109 10.08 0.21 4.24
C ARG A 109 10.63 -0.10 5.62
N SER A 110 11.04 -1.34 5.89
CA SER A 110 11.71 -1.67 7.15
C SER A 110 13.06 -0.95 7.27
N TRP A 111 13.71 -0.59 6.15
CA TRP A 111 14.93 0.20 6.20
C TRP A 111 14.70 1.61 6.73
N ASP A 112 13.51 2.18 6.52
CA ASP A 112 13.12 3.48 7.05
C ASP A 112 12.97 3.45 8.59
N MET A 113 12.87 2.27 9.21
CA MET A 113 12.73 2.10 10.66
C MET A 113 14.06 2.13 11.41
N ALA A 114 15.17 1.94 10.71
CA ALA A 114 16.49 2.06 11.29
C ALA A 114 16.81 3.54 11.56
N ASP A 115 17.43 3.83 12.70
CA ASP A 115 17.88 5.19 13.03
C ASP A 115 19.22 5.53 12.36
N ASP A 116 19.89 4.54 11.78
CA ASP A 116 21.16 4.70 11.09
C ASP A 116 20.95 5.23 9.67
N ALA A 117 21.80 6.18 9.26
CA ALA A 117 21.82 6.64 7.89
C ALA A 117 22.16 5.49 6.91
N PRO A 118 21.56 5.48 5.70
CA PRO A 118 21.94 4.52 4.67
C PRO A 118 23.44 4.63 4.39
N LYS A 119 24.11 3.48 4.27
CA LYS A 119 25.51 3.46 3.87
C LYS A 119 25.61 3.86 2.40
N ASN A 120 26.59 4.70 2.07
CA ASN A 120 26.90 4.98 0.67
C ASN A 120 27.31 3.68 -0.03
N GLU A 121 26.88 3.52 -1.28
CA GLU A 121 27.44 2.47 -2.16
C GLU A 121 28.92 2.76 -2.38
N ALA A 122 29.76 1.75 -2.17
CA ALA A 122 31.23 1.85 -2.25
C ALA A 122 31.74 1.87 -3.69
#